data_AF-A0A921BBV7-F1
#
_entry.id   AF-A0A921BBV7-F1
#
_cell.length_a   1.000
_cell.length_b   1.000
_cell.length_c   1.000
_cell.angle_alpha   90.00
_cell.angle_beta   90.00
_cell.angle_gamma   90.00
#
_symmetry.space_group_name_H-M   'P 1'
#
loop_
_entity.id
_entity.type
_entity.pdbx_description
1 polymer ?
#
loop_
_entity_poly.entity_id
_entity_poly.type
_entity_poly.pdbx_seq_one_letter_code
_entity_poly.pdbx_strand_id
1 'polypeptide(L)' 'MSKEFIAAEMALFAEQAKEVDIIITTALIPGKPAPELILEEHVVP' A
#
# COMPACT_ATOMS: atom_id res chain seq x y z
N MET A 1 -4.47 7.77 11.41
CA MET A 1 -5.48 7.66 10.34
C MET A 1 -6.62 6.81 10.86
N SER A 2 -7.85 7.04 10.40
CA SER A 2 -8.98 6.22 10.83
C SER A 2 -8.90 4.83 10.18
N LYS A 3 -9.63 3.86 10.73
CA LYS A 3 -9.66 2.50 10.17
C LYS A 3 -10.29 2.48 8.78
N GLU A 4 -11.28 3.33 8.57
CA GLU A 4 -12.02 3.46 7.31
C GLU A 4 -11.10 4.03 6.23
N PHE A 5 -10.25 5.00 6.58
CA PHE A 5 -9.26 5.54 5.66
C PHE A 5 -8.24 4.48 5.24
N ILE A 6 -7.70 3.72 6.20
CA ILE A 6 -6.73 2.65 5.91
C ILE A 6 -7.37 1.58 5.02
N ALA A 7 -8.62 1.17 5.31
CA ALA A 7 -9.30 0.18 4.49
C ALA A 7 -9.50 0.64 3.04
N ALA A 8 -9.91 1.91 2.84
CA ALA A 8 -10.09 2.48 1.51
C ALA A 8 -8.74 2.64 0.76
N GLU A 9 -7.69 3.05 1.47
CA GLU A 9 -6.33 3.18 0.94
C GLU A 9 -5.78 1.82 0.47
N MET A 10 -5.95 0.76 1.27
CA MET A 10 -5.51 -0.59 0.89
C MET A 10 -6.29 -1.13 -0.32
N ALA A 11 -7.60 -0.90 -0.39
CA ALA A 11 -8.40 -1.27 -1.56
C ALA A 11 -7.94 -0.54 -2.83
N LEU A 12 -7.59 0.75 -2.71
CA LEU A 12 -7.02 1.53 -3.80
C LEU A 12 -5.69 0.94 -4.28
N PHE A 13 -4.77 0.62 -3.36
CA PHE A 13 -3.48 0.03 -3.72
C PHE A 13 -3.62 -1.31 -4.43
N ALA A 14 -4.56 -2.16 -3.97
CA ALA A 14 -4.83 -3.44 -4.62
C ALA A 14 -5.36 -3.27 -6.06
N GLU A 15 -6.20 -2.27 -6.32
CA GLU A 15 -6.67 -1.99 -7.68
C GLU A 15 -5.56 -1.41 -8.56
N GLN A 16 -4.77 -0.46 -8.07
CA GLN A 16 -3.69 0.15 -8.86
C GLN A 16 -2.55 -0.84 -9.16
N ALA A 17 -2.26 -1.76 -8.24
CA ALA A 17 -1.20 -2.75 -8.44
C ALA A 17 -1.45 -3.69 -9.63
N LYS A 18 -2.70 -3.81 -10.09
CA LYS A 18 -3.06 -4.62 -11.28
C LYS A 18 -2.72 -3.93 -12.61
N GLU A 19 -2.64 -2.60 -12.62
CA GLU A 19 -2.52 -1.81 -13.86
C GLU A 19 -1.12 -1.23 -14.09
N VAL A 20 -0.27 -1.17 -13.06
CA VAL A 20 1.06 -0.55 -13.14
C VAL A 20 2.19 -1.58 -13.12
N ASP A 21 3.24 -1.30 -13.90
CA ASP A 21 4.43 -2.16 -13.95
C ASP A 21 5.38 -1.95 -12.76
N ILE A 22 5.40 -0.73 -12.20
CA ILE A 22 6.36 -0.33 -11.16
C ILE A 22 5.64 0.46 -10.07
N ILE A 23 5.83 0.03 -8.82
CA ILE A 23 5.37 0.73 -7.61
C ILE A 23 6.58 1.22 -6.83
N ILE A 24 6.60 2.51 -6.48
CA ILE A 24 7.63 3.11 -5.61
C ILE A 24 6.95 3.57 -4.31
N THR A 25 7.31 2.96 -3.19
CA THR A 25 6.80 3.36 -1.86
C THR A 25 7.79 4.29 -1.17
N THR A 26 7.27 5.33 -0.52
CA THR A 26 8.08 6.34 0.19
C THR A 26 7.53 6.69 1.57
N ALA A 27 6.48 5.99 2.00
CA ALA A 27 5.82 6.24 3.28
C ALA A 27 6.73 5.81 4.45
N LEU A 28 7.31 6.79 5.13
CA LEU A 28 8.12 6.58 6.33
C LEU A 28 7.89 7.71 7.33
N ILE A 29 7.71 7.34 8.60
CA ILE A 29 7.72 8.29 9.72
C ILE A 29 9.00 8.05 10.53
N PRO A 30 9.84 9.08 10.75
CA PRO A 30 11.05 8.92 11.54
C PRO A 30 10.77 8.32 12.92
N GLY A 31 11.57 7.32 13.30
CA GLY A 31 11.45 6.63 14.59
C GLY A 31 10.29 5.63 14.69
N LYS A 32 9.59 5.35 13.58
CA LYS A 32 8.57 4.29 13.49
C LYS A 32 8.92 3.30 12.39
N PRO A 33 8.52 2.02 12.54
CA PRO A 33 8.53 1.10 11.42
C PRO A 33 7.72 1.67 10.26
N ALA A 34 8.20 1.44 9.03
CA ALA A 34 7.42 1.74 7.84
C ALA A 34 6.13 0.90 7.85
N PRO A 35 5.00 1.45 7.38
CA PRO A 35 3.77 0.70 7.27
C PRO A 35 3.85 -0.33 6.13
N GLU A 36 3.19 -1.47 6.32
CA GLU A 36 2.99 -2.46 5.26
C GLU A 36 1.82 -2.03 4.37
N LEU A 37 2.12 -1.39 3.24
CA LEU A 37 1.13 -0.86 2.31
C LEU A 37 0.94 -1.75 1.06
N ILE A 38 1.97 -2.51 0.70
CA ILE A 38 1.96 -3.43 -0.44
C ILE A 38 2.12 -4.84 0.11
N LEU A 39 1.06 -5.64 -0.02
CA LEU A 39 0.99 -7.01 0.49
C LEU A 39 1.31 -8.00 -0.62
N GLU A 40 1.62 -9.26 -0.27
CA GLU A 40 1.90 -10.32 -1.25
C GLU A 40 0.76 -10.48 -2.28
N GLU A 41 -0.50 -10.32 -1.85
CA GLU A 41 -1.67 -10.38 -2.72
C GLU A 41 -1.75 -9.24 -3.75
N HIS A 42 -1.02 -8.14 -3.56
CA HIS A 42 -0.94 -7.04 -4.52
C HIS A 42 0.09 -7.30 -5.63
N VAL A 43 1.03 -8.24 -5.44
CA VAL A 43 2.25 -8.40 -6.30
C VAL A 43 2.25 -9.73 -7.05
N VAL A 44 1.08 -10.29 -7.33
CA VAL A 44 0.94 -11.60 -7.98
C VAL A 44 1.38 -11.52 -9.46
N PRO A 45 2.09 -12.54 -10.00
CA PRO A 45 2.49 -12.60 -11.41
C PRO A 45 1.32 -12.68 -12.40
#